data_AF-A0A953PWY9-F1
#
_entry.id   AF-A0A953PWY9-F1
#
_cell.length_a   1.000
_cell.length_b   1.000
_cell.length_c   1.000
_cell.angle_alpha   90.00
_cell.angle_beta   90.00
_cell.angle_gamma   90.00
#
_symmetry.space_group_name_H-M   'P 1'
#
loop_
_entity.id
_entity.type
_entity.pdbx_description
1 polymer ?
#
loop_
_entity_poly.entity_id
_entity_poly.type
_entity_poly.pdbx_seq_one_letter_code
_entity_poly.pdbx_strand_id
1 'polypeptide(L)' 'MNWQERISVDPAVCHGKACIKGSRVMVSVVLDNLADGETSEQIAAAYHLTIEDVKAALLYAAE' A
#
# COMPACT_ATOMS: atom_id res chain seq x y z
N MET A 1 -3.73 5.08 13.77
CA MET A 1 -3.14 5.35 12.44
C MET A 1 -4.30 5.54 11.48
N ASN A 2 -4.33 6.61 10.70
CA ASN A 2 -5.43 6.90 9.78
C ASN A 2 -4.97 6.52 8.36
N TRP A 3 -5.44 5.40 7.80
CA TRP A 3 -4.96 4.92 6.49
C TRP A 3 -5.34 5.89 5.36
N GLN A 4 -6.41 6.65 5.54
CA GLN A 4 -6.99 7.63 4.61
C GLN A 4 -6.01 8.75 4.24
N GLU A 5 -5.01 9.01 5.07
CA GLU A 5 -3.97 10.01 4.80
C GLU A 5 -2.90 9.47 3.84
N ARG A 6 -2.76 8.14 3.76
CA ARG A 6 -1.69 7.44 3.06
C ARG A 6 -2.15 6.62 1.86
N ILE A 7 -3.43 6.27 1.77
CA ILE A 7 -4.01 5.58 0.62
C ILE A 7 -4.86 6.56 -0.19
N SER A 8 -4.74 6.49 -1.50
CA SER A 8 -5.56 7.24 -2.45
C SER A 8 -6.25 6.30 -3.43
N VAL A 9 -7.50 6.63 -3.74
CA VAL A 9 -8.27 6.00 -4.81
C VAL A 9 -8.61 7.10 -5.81
N ASP A 10 -7.97 7.09 -6.98
CA ASP A 10 -8.17 8.08 -8.03
C ASP A 10 -8.47 7.35 -9.34
N PRO A 11 -9.64 7.58 -9.99
CA PRO A 11 -9.97 6.96 -11.28
C PRO A 11 -8.91 7.16 -12.37
N ALA A 12 -8.15 8.26 -12.32
CA ALA A 12 -7.07 8.56 -13.26
C ALA A 12 -5.76 7.82 -12.95
N VAL A 13 -5.63 7.20 -11.76
CA VAL A 13 -4.44 6.48 -11.32
C VAL A 13 -4.76 5.00 -11.12
N CYS A 14 -3.99 4.12 -11.76
CA CYS A 14 -4.16 2.66 -11.62
C CYS A 14 -5.62 2.18 -11.85
N HIS A 15 -6.37 2.88 -12.71
CA HIS A 15 -7.78 2.60 -13.01
C HIS A 15 -8.72 2.66 -11.78
N GLY A 16 -8.45 3.56 -10.83
CA GLY A 16 -9.27 3.69 -9.62
C GLY A 16 -9.01 2.60 -8.59
N LYS A 17 -7.89 1.86 -8.69
CA LYS A 17 -7.46 0.95 -7.63
C LYS A 17 -6.81 1.73 -6.49
N ALA A 18 -6.98 1.23 -5.27
CA ALA A 18 -6.34 1.80 -4.10
C ALA A 18 -4.82 1.69 -4.20
N CYS A 19 -4.14 2.83 -4.03
CA CYS A 19 -2.69 2.94 -4.12
C CYS A 19 -2.14 3.71 -2.92
N ILE A 20 -0.89 3.44 -2.55
CA ILE A 20 -0.16 4.31 -1.64
C ILE A 20 -0.01 5.70 -2.28
N LYS A 21 -0.44 6.73 -1.56
CA LYS A 21 -0.48 8.12 -2.00
C LYS A 21 0.90 8.61 -2.40
N GLY A 22 0.99 9.29 -3.55
CA GLY A 22 2.26 9.75 -4.10
C GLY A 22 3.08 8.64 -4.78
N SER A 23 2.55 7.43 -4.89
CA SER A 23 3.16 6.32 -5.61
C SER A 23 2.18 5.71 -6.62
N ARG A 24 2.65 4.73 -7.39
CA ARG A 24 1.81 3.82 -8.20
C ARG A 24 1.81 2.39 -7.67
N VAL A 25 2.11 2.22 -6.38
CA VAL A 25 2.09 0.93 -5.70
C VAL A 25 0.68 0.67 -5.20
N MET A 26 0.02 -0.30 -5.80
CA MET A 26 -1.34 -0.69 -5.40
C MET A 26 -1.31 -1.38 -4.04
N VAL A 27 -2.35 -1.18 -3.24
CA VAL A 27 -2.56 -1.91 -1.98
C VAL A 27 -2.50 -3.42 -2.23
N SER A 28 -3.11 -3.90 -3.32
CA SER A 28 -3.11 -5.33 -3.66
C SER A 28 -1.69 -5.89 -3.80
N VAL A 29 -0.76 -5.13 -4.38
CA VAL A 29 0.64 -5.56 -4.52
C VAL A 29 1.30 -5.73 -3.16
N VAL A 30 1.05 -4.80 -2.22
CA VAL A 30 1.56 -4.91 -0.85
C VAL A 30 1.00 -6.16 -0.17
N LEU A 31 -0.30 -6.41 -0.31
CA LEU A 31 -0.96 -7.59 0.28
C LEU A 31 -0.46 -8.89 -0.34
N ASP A 32 -0.22 -8.93 -1.65
CA ASP A 32 0.31 -10.09 -2.35
C ASP A 32 1.72 -10.44 -1.83
N ASN A 33 2.61 -9.44 -1.68
CA ASN A 33 3.95 -9.67 -1.12
C ASN A 33 3.89 -10.16 0.34
N LEU A 34 2.98 -9.59 1.15
CA LEU A 34 2.77 -10.05 2.52
C LEU A 34 2.27 -11.50 2.56
N ALA A 35 1.40 -11.89 1.62
CA ALA A 35 0.92 -13.26 1.49
C ALA A 35 2.03 -14.23 1.06
N ASP A 36 2.98 -13.76 0.24
CA ASP A 36 4.19 -14.49 -0.15
C ASP A 36 5.24 -14.57 0.97
N GLY A 37 5.01 -13.90 2.10
CA GLY A 37 5.86 -13.97 3.30
C GLY A 37 6.95 -12.90 3.39
N GLU A 38 6.94 -11.90 2.50
CA GLU A 38 7.84 -10.74 2.60
C GLU A 38 7.54 -9.91 3.85
N THR A 39 8.57 -9.41 4.53
CA THR A 39 8.36 -8.52 5.67
C THR A 39 8.01 -7.10 5.23
N SER A 40 7.43 -6.31 6.14
CA SER A 40 7.10 -4.91 5.87
C SER A 40 8.34 -4.07 5.49
N GLU A 41 9.51 -4.40 6.06
CA GLU A 41 10.79 -3.75 5.75
C GLU A 41 11.26 -4.07 4.33
N GLN A 42 11.12 -5.33 3.90
CA GLN A 42 11.48 -5.75 2.55
C GLN A 42 10.60 -5.05 1.50
N ILE A 43 9.28 -5.04 1.74
CA ILE A 43 8.32 -4.36 0.86
C ILE A 43 8.59 -2.85 0.82
N ALA A 44 8.79 -2.22 1.98
CA ALA A 44 9.09 -0.80 2.05
C ALA A 44 10.37 -0.44 1.30
N ALA A 45 11.43 -1.26 1.44
CA ALA A 45 12.67 -1.07 0.70
C ALA A 45 12.50 -1.28 -0.80
N ALA A 46 11.79 -2.34 -1.22
CA ALA A 46 11.58 -2.69 -2.63
C ALA A 46 10.79 -1.63 -3.40
N TYR A 47 9.81 -1.00 -2.76
CA TYR A 47 8.93 -0.02 -3.38
C TYR A 47 9.23 1.44 -2.99
N HIS A 48 10.34 1.69 -2.27
CA HIS A 48 10.69 3.01 -1.73
C HIS A 48 9.57 3.66 -0.92
N LEU A 49 8.88 2.85 -0.14
CA LEU A 49 7.81 3.26 0.76
C LEU A 49 8.33 3.37 2.19
N THR A 50 7.52 3.97 3.07
CA THR A 50 7.75 3.86 4.51
C THR A 50 7.04 2.65 5.09
N ILE A 51 7.49 2.16 6.24
CA ILE A 51 6.79 1.09 6.97
C ILE A 51 5.34 1.48 7.28
N GLU A 52 5.08 2.76 7.50
CA GLU A 52 3.74 3.27 7.78
C GLU A 52 2.82 3.22 6.54
N ASP A 53 3.37 3.26 5.32
CA ASP A 53 2.59 3.01 4.11
C ASP A 53 2.16 1.55 4.00
N VAL A 54 3.06 0.62 4.30
CA VAL A 54 2.76 -0.82 4.31
C VAL A 54 1.69 -1.14 5.36
N LYS A 55 1.81 -0.59 6.57
CA LYS A 55 0.77 -0.71 7.61
C LYS A 55 -0.55 -0.08 7.19
N ALA A 56 -0.54 1.06 6.49
CA ALA A 56 -1.76 1.68 6.00
C ALA A 56 -2.47 0.81 4.94
N ALA A 57 -1.72 0.10 4.08
CA ALA A 57 -2.31 -0.86 3.14
C ALA A 57 -3.02 -2.01 3.87
N LEU A 58 -2.41 -2.55 4.93
CA LEU A 58 -3.02 -3.56 5.79
C LEU A 58 -4.29 -3.07 6.49
N LEU A 59 -4.26 -1.86 7.05
CA LEU A 59 -5.41 -1.25 7.73
C LEU A 59 -6.56 -0.98 6.75
N TYR A 60 -6.26 -0.44 5.57
CA TYR A 60 -7.26 -0.24 4.52
C TYR A 60 -7.93 -1.54 4.10
N ALA A 61 -7.19 -2.65 4.03
CA ALA A 61 -7.73 -3.95 3.64
C ALA A 61 -8.61 -4.61 4.73
N ALA A 62 -8.45 -4.19 5.99
CA ALA A 62 -9.19 -4.71 7.14
C ALA A 62 -10.53 -3.98 7.38
N GLU A 63 -10.74 -2.81 6.76
CA GLU A 63 -11.97 -2.00 6.82
C GLU A 63 -12.84 -2.21 5.57
#